data_AF-A0A7C3GPL5-F1
#
_entry.id   AF-A0A7C3GPL5-F1
#
_cell.length_a   1.000
_cell.length_b   1.000
_cell.length_c   1.000
_cell.angle_alpha   90.00
_cell.angle_beta   90.00
_cell.angle_gamma   90.00
#
_symmetry.space_group_name_H-M   'P 1'
#
loop_
_entity.id
_entity.type
_entity.pdbx_description
1 polymer ?
#
loop_
_entity_poly.entity_id
_entity_poly.type
_entity_poly.pdbx_seq_one_letter_code
_entity_poly.pdbx_strand_id
1 'polypeptide(L)'
;MSALGPVFREPRWMALWAAMLGFMLDAMDVLLYVFALQSIRADFGLTNAQAGLVSSATLIASAAGGILAGLLADRIGRKRTLIYTILLYSLACGGAATAANWEQLIF
;
A
#
# COMPACT_ATOMS: atom_id res chain seq x y z
N MET A 1 28.70 15.14 -22.90
CA MET A 1 27.86 14.40 -21.94
C MET A 1 26.49 15.08 -21.84
N SER A 2 25.70 15.04 -22.92
CA SER A 2 24.51 15.89 -23.15
C SER A 2 23.32 15.12 -23.73
N ALA A 3 23.06 13.90 -23.26
CA ALA A 3 22.12 12.98 -23.90
C ALA A 3 20.89 12.59 -23.03
N LEU A 4 20.41 13.49 -22.18
CA LEU A 4 19.05 13.37 -21.62
C LEU A 4 18.17 14.39 -22.35
N GLY A 5 17.27 13.88 -23.20
CA GLY A 5 16.38 14.71 -24.02
C GLY A 5 15.51 15.66 -23.17
N PRO A 6 14.92 16.69 -23.79
CA PRO A 6 14.18 17.78 -23.12
C PRO A 6 13.04 17.31 -22.20
N VAL A 7 12.62 16.06 -22.35
CA VAL A 7 11.66 15.29 -21.54
C VAL A 7 11.96 15.33 -20.04
N PHE A 8 13.23 15.24 -19.62
CA PHE A 8 13.59 15.19 -18.19
C PHE A 8 13.79 16.56 -17.54
N ARG A 9 13.63 17.65 -18.30
CA ARG A 9 13.87 19.03 -17.81
C ARG A 9 12.60 19.72 -17.32
N GLU A 10 11.43 19.22 -17.71
CA GLU A 10 10.12 19.74 -17.36
C GLU A 10 9.59 19.06 -16.07
N PRO A 11 9.26 19.81 -14.99
CA PRO A 11 8.74 19.26 -13.73
C PRO A 11 7.49 18.36 -13.90
N ARG A 12 6.75 18.59 -14.99
CA ARG A 12 5.49 17.95 -15.37
C ARG A 12 5.72 16.48 -15.76
N TRP A 13 6.77 16.21 -16.53
CA TRP A 13 7.13 14.86 -16.97
C TRP A 13 7.74 14.05 -15.84
N MET A 14 8.48 14.70 -14.95
CA MET A 14 9.03 14.07 -13.76
C MET A 14 7.92 13.64 -12.79
N ALA A 15 6.87 14.46 -12.63
CA ALA A 15 5.67 14.08 -11.87
C ALA A 15 4.91 12.91 -12.52
N LEU A 16 4.89 12.84 -13.85
CA LEU A 16 4.22 11.76 -14.59
C LEU A 16 4.97 10.44 -14.43
N TRP A 17 6.30 10.45 -14.57
CA TRP A 17 7.14 9.28 -14.29
C TRP A 17 7.07 8.85 -12.82
N ALA A 18 7.10 9.80 -11.88
CA ALA A 18 6.96 9.49 -10.46
C ALA A 18 5.59 8.86 -10.14
N ALA A 19 4.51 9.34 -10.78
CA ALA A 19 3.18 8.75 -10.64
C ALA A 19 3.10 7.34 -11.25
N MET A 20 3.70 7.12 -12.43
CA MET A 20 3.75 5.79 -13.06
C MET A 20 4.53 4.79 -12.22
N LEU A 21 5.71 5.19 -11.71
CA LEU A 21 6.50 4.33 -10.83
C LEU A 21 5.79 4.04 -9.50
N GLY A 22 5.11 5.04 -8.94
CA GLY A 22 4.29 4.86 -7.74
C GLY A 22 3.14 3.86 -7.95
N PHE A 23 2.44 3.95 -9.09
CA PHE A 23 1.39 3.00 -9.45
C PHE A 23 1.94 1.59 -9.69
N MET A 24 3.12 1.49 -10.30
CA MET A 24 3.78 0.21 -10.55
C MET A 24 4.22 -0.48 -9.24
N LEU A 25 4.68 0.31 -8.26
CA LEU A 25 4.98 -0.17 -6.91
C LEU A 25 3.72 -0.65 -6.18
N ASP A 26 2.63 0.11 -6.25
CA ASP A 26 1.34 -0.27 -5.65
C ASP A 26 0.80 -1.59 -6.24
N ALA A 27 0.89 -1.75 -7.56
CA ALA A 27 0.51 -2.99 -8.22
C ALA A 27 1.35 -4.20 -7.78
N MET A 28 2.66 -3.99 -7.55
CA MET A 28 3.55 -5.02 -7.01
C MET A 28 3.14 -5.42 -5.59
N ASP A 29 2.81 -4.46 -4.73
CA ASP A 29 2.41 -4.74 -3.34
C ASP A 29 1.11 -5.55 -3.27
N VAL A 30 0.14 -5.27 -4.14
CA VAL A 30 -1.11 -6.05 -4.24
C VAL A 30 -0.82 -7.51 -4.61
N LEU A 31 0.09 -7.75 -5.56
CA LEU A 31 0.48 -9.11 -5.94
C LEU A 31 1.18 -9.83 -4.78
N LEU A 32 2.09 -9.15 -4.09
CA LEU A 32 2.82 -9.69 -2.96
C LEU A 32 1.87 -10.04 -1.80
N TYR A 33 0.86 -9.21 -1.54
CA TYR A 33 -0.20 -9.49 -0.58
C TYR A 33 -0.99 -10.76 -0.92
N VAL A 34 -1.38 -10.95 -2.18
CA VAL A 34 -2.11 -12.16 -2.60
C VAL A 34 -1.26 -13.43 -2.38
N PHE A 35 0.04 -13.38 -2.67
CA PHE A 35 0.96 -14.49 -2.39
C PHE A 35 1.15 -14.73 -0.90
N ALA A 36 1.33 -13.67 -0.10
CA ALA A 36 1.48 -13.77 1.35
C ALA A 36 0.22 -14.37 1.99
N LEU A 37 -0.98 -13.97 1.54
CA LEU A 37 -2.24 -14.49 2.05
C LEU A 37 -2.42 -15.98 1.74
N GLN A 38 -1.94 -16.46 0.59
CA GLN A 38 -1.90 -17.90 0.27
C GLN A 38 -0.93 -18.66 1.19
N SER A 39 0.25 -18.11 1.48
CA SER A 39 1.21 -18.73 2.42
C SER A 39 0.66 -18.76 3.85
N ILE A 40 0.12 -17.65 4.34
CA ILE A 40 -0.50 -17.55 5.68
C ILE A 40 -1.66 -18.55 5.80
N ARG A 41 -2.44 -18.70 4.74
CA ARG A 41 -3.52 -19.69 4.71
C ARG A 41 -3.00 -21.12 4.81
N ALA A 42 -1.89 -21.45 4.15
CA ALA A 42 -1.26 -22.75 4.21
C ALA A 42 -0.64 -23.02 5.60
N ASP A 43 0.01 -22.02 6.20
CA ASP A 43 0.71 -22.13 7.48
C ASP A 43 -0.25 -22.18 8.68
N PHE A 44 -1.35 -21.43 8.67
CA PHE A 44 -2.33 -21.37 9.77
C PHE A 44 -3.55 -22.27 9.57
N GLY A 45 -3.68 -22.98 8.44
CA GLY A 45 -4.83 -23.86 8.17
C GLY A 45 -6.18 -23.12 8.08
N LEU A 46 -6.16 -21.86 7.66
CA LEU A 46 -7.35 -21.02 7.58
C LEU A 46 -8.38 -21.57 6.59
N THR A 47 -9.64 -21.60 7.02
CA THR A 47 -10.77 -21.98 6.17
C THR A 47 -10.98 -20.96 5.04
N ASN A 48 -11.54 -21.39 3.89
CA ASN A 48 -11.85 -20.50 2.75
C ASN A 48 -12.65 -19.26 3.18
N ALA A 49 -13.56 -19.42 4.14
CA ALA A 49 -14.38 -18.34 4.67
C ALA A 49 -13.56 -17.27 5.41
N GLN A 50 -12.57 -17.68 6.22
CA GLN A 50 -11.70 -16.74 6.94
C GLN A 50 -10.76 -16.00 6.00
N ALA A 51 -10.18 -16.68 5.01
CA ALA A 51 -9.36 -16.03 3.99
C ALA A 51 -10.17 -15.00 3.16
N GLY A 52 -11.45 -15.29 2.89
CA GLY A 52 -12.38 -14.36 2.24
C GLY A 52 -12.74 -13.15 3.11
N LEU A 53 -12.84 -13.34 4.43
CA LEU A 53 -13.05 -12.23 5.37
C LEU A 53 -11.84 -11.29 5.43
N VAL A 54 -10.62 -11.84 5.47
CA VAL A 54 -9.37 -11.05 5.48
C VAL A 54 -9.21 -10.24 4.19
N SER A 55 -9.48 -10.84 3.04
CA SER A 55 -9.42 -10.13 1.76
C SER A 55 -10.49 -9.04 1.65
N SER A 56 -11.70 -9.30 2.13
CA SER A 56 -12.79 -8.31 2.17
C SER A 56 -12.48 -7.15 3.12
N ALA A 57 -11.95 -7.44 4.32
CA ALA A 57 -11.53 -6.42 5.27
C ALA A 57 -10.41 -5.54 4.68
N THR A 58 -9.47 -6.14 3.95
CA THR A 58 -8.39 -5.42 3.27
C THR A 58 -8.91 -4.52 2.15
N LEU A 59 -9.89 -4.98 1.37
CA LEU A 59 -10.56 -4.16 0.35
C LEU A 59 -11.28 -2.95 0.98
N ILE A 60 -12.01 -3.16 2.08
CA ILE A 60 -12.70 -2.09 2.80
C ILE A 60 -11.70 -1.10 3.40
N ALA A 61 -10.63 -1.60 4.03
CA ALA A 61 -9.57 -0.77 4.58
C ALA A 61 -8.85 0.04 3.49
N SER A 62 -8.61 -0.56 2.31
CA SER A 62 -8.02 0.12 1.16
C SER A 62 -8.94 1.20 0.60
N ALA A 63 -10.25 0.93 0.47
CA ALA A 63 -11.23 1.90 0.05
C ALA A 63 -11.32 3.10 1.02
N ALA A 64 -11.42 2.83 2.32
CA ALA A 64 -11.45 3.86 3.35
C ALA A 64 -10.14 4.66 3.40
N GLY A 65 -9.00 3.96 3.36
CA GLY A 65 -7.66 4.55 3.37
C GLY A 65 -7.40 5.42 2.14
N GLY A 66 -7.83 4.99 0.95
CA GLY A 66 -7.71 5.76 -0.29
C GLY A 66 -8.53 7.04 -0.27
N ILE A 67 -9.77 7.00 0.25
CA ILE A 67 -10.62 8.18 0.41
C ILE A 67 -10.00 9.17 1.40
N LEU A 68 -9.56 8.68 2.57
CA LEU A 68 -8.94 9.50 3.60
C LEU A 68 -7.60 10.10 3.13
N ALA A 69 -6.75 9.30 2.49
CA ALA A 69 -5.48 9.75 1.94
C ALA A 69 -5.68 10.75 0.78
N GLY A 70 -6.68 10.56 -0.08
CA GLY A 70 -7.06 11.51 -1.12
C GLY A 70 -7.48 12.86 -0.54
N LEU A 71 -8.39 12.86 0.43
CA LEU A 71 -8.81 14.09 1.12
C LEU A 71 -7.64 14.79 1.84
N LEU A 72 -6.73 14.01 2.45
CA LEU A 72 -5.53 14.55 3.10
C LEU A 72 -4.53 15.12 2.09
N ALA A 73 -4.35 14.46 0.93
CA ALA A 73 -3.48 14.94 -0.15
C ALA A 73 -3.92 16.32 -0.66
N ASP A 74 -5.24 16.52 -0.78
CA ASP A 74 -5.82 17.77 -1.24
C ASP A 74 -5.75 18.88 -0.19
N ARG A 75 -5.81 18.56 1.12
CA ARG A 75 -5.78 19.56 2.19
C ARG A 75 -4.39 19.95 2.69
N ILE A 76 -3.47 19.00 2.83
CA ILE A 76 -2.19 19.22 3.54
C ILE A 76 -0.98 19.24 2.57
N GLY A 77 -1.23 18.96 1.30
CA GLY A 77 -0.22 18.92 0.25
C GLY A 77 0.38 17.52 0.05
N ARG A 78 0.47 17.11 -1.22
CA ARG A 78 0.85 15.78 -1.72
C ARG A 78 2.08 15.14 -1.07
N LYS A 79 3.08 15.94 -0.66
CA LYS A 79 4.33 15.45 -0.04
C LYS A 79 4.15 15.05 1.44
N ARG A 80 3.31 15.76 2.20
CA ARG A 80 3.08 15.48 3.63
C ARG A 80 2.19 14.25 3.82
N THR A 81 1.19 14.08 2.96
CA THR A 81 0.34 12.90 2.95
C THR A 81 1.14 11.62 2.70
N LEU A 82 2.10 11.66 1.79
CA LEU A 82 2.95 10.51 1.48
C LEU A 82 3.84 10.11 2.69
N ILE A 83 4.31 11.08 3.48
CA ILE A 83 5.05 10.80 4.71
C ILE A 83 4.13 10.18 5.78
N TYR A 84 2.90 10.70 5.92
CA TYR A 84 1.95 10.15 6.89
C TYR A 84 1.52 8.73 6.54
N THR A 85 1.25 8.41 5.27
CA THR A 85 0.90 7.05 4.87
C THR A 85 2.05 6.08 5.11
N ILE A 86 3.30 6.48 4.85
CA ILE A 86 4.49 5.64 5.13
C ILE A 86 4.68 5.43 6.64
N LEU A 87 4.48 6.46 7.46
CA LEU A 87 4.56 6.32 8.92
C LEU A 87 3.49 5.39 9.47
N LEU A 88 2.25 5.55 8.99
CA LEU A 88 1.12 4.71 9.38
C LEU A 88 1.34 3.25 8.96
N TYR A 89 1.85 3.03 7.74
CA TYR A 89 2.24 1.72 7.25
C TYR A 89 3.38 1.09 8.07
N SER A 90 4.42 1.86 8.39
CA SER A 90 5.55 1.37 9.20
C SER A 90 5.13 0.99 10.61
N LEU A 91 4.23 1.77 11.23
CA LEU A 91 3.65 1.46 12.54
C LEU A 91 2.78 0.20 12.50
N ALA A 92 1.94 0.06 11.47
CA ALA A 92 1.12 -1.14 11.28
C ALA A 92 1.98 -2.39 11.04
N CYS A 93 3.04 -2.27 10.24
CA CYS A 93 3.98 -3.36 9.97
C CYS A 93 4.79 -3.75 11.22
N GLY A 94 5.20 -2.77 12.03
CA GLY A 94 5.82 -3.01 13.34
C GLY A 94 4.89 -3.67 14.35
N GLY A 95 3.60 -3.30 14.36
CA GLY A 95 2.58 -3.95 15.19
C GLY A 95 2.32 -5.40 14.75
N ALA A 96 2.26 -5.64 13.44
CA ALA A 96 2.12 -6.98 12.87
C ALA A 96 3.31 -7.90 13.23
N ALA A 97 4.53 -7.35 13.37
CA ALA A 97 5.70 -8.12 13.79
C ALA A 97 5.62 -8.64 15.24
N THR A 98 4.78 -8.05 16.09
CA THR A 98 4.50 -8.51 17.45
C THR A 98 3.25 -9.38 17.57
N ALA A 99 2.53 -9.63 16.46
CA ALA A 99 1.28 -10.36 16.47
C ALA A 99 1.52 -11.88 16.64
N ALA A 100 1.03 -12.45 17.74
CA ALA A 100 1.13 -13.87 18.04
C ALA A 100 -0.11 -14.68 17.62
N ASN A 101 -1.19 -14.01 17.18
CA ASN A 101 -2.48 -14.63 16.83
C ASN A 101 -3.11 -14.00 15.57
N TRP A 102 -3.91 -14.77 14.84
CA TRP A 102 -4.58 -14.38 13.59
C TRP A 102 -5.57 -13.21 13.74
N GLU A 103 -6.20 -13.05 14.91
CA GLU A 103 -7.08 -11.90 15.20
C GLU A 103 -6.28 -10.59 15.35
N GLN A 104 -5.05 -10.69 15.86
CA GLN A 104 -4.11 -9.57 16.03
C GLN A 104 -3.42 -9.17 14.72
N LEU A 105 -3.54 -9.99 13.68
CA LEU A 105 -3.09 -9.70 12.32
C LEU A 105 -4.14 -8.90 11.53
N ILE A 106 -5.40 -8.93 11.97
CA ILE A 106 -6.55 -8.33 11.29
C ILE A 106 -7.02 -7.05 11.99
N PHE A 107 -6.87 -6.96 13.31
CA PHE A 107 -7.26 -5.81 14.17
C PHE A 107 -6.05 -5.20 14.87
#